data_AF-A0A094P238-F1
#
_entry.id   AF-A0A094P238-F1
#
_cell.length_a   1.000
_cell.length_b   1.000
_cell.length_c   1.000
_cell.angle_alpha   90.00
_cell.angle_beta   90.00
_cell.angle_gamma   90.00
#
_symmetry.space_group_name_H-M   'P 1'
#
loop_
_entity.id
_entity.type
_entity.pdbx_description
1 polymer ?
#
loop_
_entity_poly.entity_id
_entity_poly.type
_entity_poly.pdbx_seq_one_letter_code
_entity_poly.pdbx_strand_id
1 'polypeptide(L)'
;MNKHVVDLEALPLRFSPPDGWRKPHPLFISLHQGEPFADDWMPYPGAPAIPPSWPWWEENGTSWYRFFRERAPLPTRALGNWFSLAALGLFLFAVSPFALPGWYIAVGGVASLVLLALGIRGVIRTMKSQATGPLEPIEAIWAWAQQRRDEYFAQAYATFRRHDPQEISVDAFIASQEAAWWDENSAAAENS
;
A
#
# COMPACT_ATOMS: atom_id res chain seq x y z
N MET A 1 -22.09 -14.83 -2.12
CA MET A 1 -20.93 -14.01 -1.70
C MET A 1 -19.78 -14.38 -2.60
N ASN A 2 -19.14 -13.43 -3.30
CA ASN A 2 -17.97 -13.74 -4.13
C ASN A 2 -16.86 -14.24 -3.20
N LYS A 3 -16.35 -15.46 -3.44
CA LYS A 3 -15.19 -16.00 -2.74
C LYS A 3 -14.02 -15.04 -2.93
N HIS A 4 -13.66 -14.30 -1.89
CA HIS A 4 -12.41 -13.56 -1.88
C HIS A 4 -11.28 -14.58 -1.71
N VAL A 5 -10.89 -15.20 -2.82
CA VAL A 5 -9.68 -16.03 -2.87
C VAL A 5 -8.50 -15.08 -2.74
N VAL A 6 -7.88 -15.06 -1.56
CA VAL A 6 -6.65 -14.31 -1.32
C VAL A 6 -5.49 -15.08 -1.93
N ASP A 7 -4.84 -14.48 -2.91
CA ASP A 7 -3.58 -15.00 -3.45
C ASP A 7 -2.43 -14.60 -2.52
N LEU A 8 -1.98 -15.54 -1.68
CA LEU A 8 -0.88 -15.33 -0.74
C LEU A 8 0.46 -15.10 -1.44
N GLU A 9 0.66 -15.63 -2.64
CA GLU A 9 1.91 -15.45 -3.39
C GLU A 9 2.03 -14.02 -3.93
N ALA A 10 0.92 -13.31 -4.09
CA ALA A 10 0.90 -11.90 -4.51
C ALA A 10 1.17 -10.92 -3.36
N LEU A 11 1.20 -11.38 -2.10
CA LEU A 11 1.44 -10.53 -0.94
C LEU A 11 2.94 -10.24 -0.76
N PRO A 12 3.33 -9.04 -0.26
CA PRO A 12 4.73 -8.65 -0.10
C PRO A 12 5.46 -9.43 1.00
N LEU A 13 4.74 -9.88 2.04
CA LEU A 13 5.29 -10.66 3.14
C LEU A 13 4.64 -12.05 3.18
N ARG A 14 5.47 -13.07 3.45
CA ARG A 14 5.05 -14.42 3.79
C ARG A 14 4.90 -14.51 5.30
N PHE A 15 3.79 -15.09 5.74
CA PHE A 15 3.58 -15.37 7.15
C PHE A 15 4.27 -16.69 7.52
N SER A 16 5.13 -16.66 8.53
CA SER A 16 5.89 -17.80 9.03
C SER A 16 5.36 -18.15 10.43
N PRO A 17 4.39 -19.07 10.57
CA PRO A 17 3.91 -19.48 11.89
C PRO A 17 4.96 -20.32 12.62
N PRO A 18 5.08 -20.20 13.97
CA PRO A 18 5.90 -21.10 14.77
C PRO A 18 5.56 -22.58 14.57
N ASP A 19 6.55 -23.44 14.78
CA ASP A 19 6.37 -24.88 14.66
C ASP A 19 5.26 -25.39 15.59
N GLY A 20 4.38 -26.24 15.05
CA GLY A 20 3.24 -26.80 15.77
C GLY A 20 2.02 -25.87 15.81
N TRP A 21 2.09 -24.67 15.23
CA TRP A 21 0.93 -23.81 15.09
C TRP A 21 -0.01 -24.30 13.97
N ARG A 22 -1.30 -24.01 14.14
CA ARG A 22 -2.29 -24.16 13.07
C ARG A 22 -1.97 -23.19 11.93
N LYS A 23 -2.36 -23.55 10.70
CA LYS A 23 -2.29 -22.61 9.58
C LYS A 23 -3.46 -21.65 9.65
N PRO A 24 -3.25 -20.33 9.72
CA PRO A 24 -4.34 -19.38 9.74
C PRO A 24 -5.01 -19.28 8.36
N HIS A 25 -6.24 -18.76 8.37
CA HIS A 25 -6.97 -18.43 7.16
C HIS A 25 -6.22 -17.37 6.31
N PRO A 26 -6.24 -17.47 4.97
CA PRO A 26 -5.54 -16.52 4.10
C PRO A 26 -5.93 -15.04 4.30
N LEU A 27 -7.17 -14.75 4.71
CA LEU A 27 -7.58 -13.37 5.03
C LEU A 27 -6.82 -12.79 6.22
N PHE A 28 -6.58 -13.58 7.27
CA PHE A 28 -5.76 -13.14 8.41
C PHE A 28 -4.36 -12.73 7.92
N ILE A 29 -3.72 -13.59 7.13
CA ILE A 29 -2.39 -13.31 6.57
C ILE A 29 -2.39 -12.04 5.70
N SER A 30 -3.45 -11.79 4.91
CA SER A 30 -3.52 -10.60 4.07
C SER A 30 -3.81 -9.30 4.81
N LEU A 31 -4.56 -9.34 5.91
CA LEU A 31 -5.00 -8.15 6.63
C LEU A 31 -4.03 -7.72 7.73
N HIS A 32 -3.17 -8.64 8.18
CA HIS A 32 -2.21 -8.40 9.27
C HIS A 32 -0.76 -8.28 8.78
N GLN A 33 -0.52 -8.10 7.46
CA GLN A 33 0.83 -8.03 6.89
C GLN A 33 1.73 -7.03 7.62
N GLY A 34 2.87 -7.50 8.12
CA GLY A 34 3.87 -6.64 8.78
C GLY A 34 3.50 -6.20 10.19
N GLU A 35 2.39 -6.70 10.76
CA GLU A 35 2.02 -6.40 12.14
C GLU A 35 3.00 -7.06 13.13
N PRO A 36 3.53 -6.29 14.11
CA PRO A 36 4.30 -6.87 15.19
C PRO A 36 3.36 -7.55 16.19
N PHE A 37 3.53 -8.85 16.40
CA PHE A 37 2.84 -9.56 17.48
C PHE A 37 3.66 -9.50 18.77
N ALA A 38 2.98 -9.34 19.90
CA ALA A 38 3.61 -9.36 21.22
C ALA A 38 4.18 -10.74 21.56
N ASP A 39 5.18 -10.79 22.44
CA ASP A 39 5.84 -12.03 22.85
C ASP A 39 4.89 -13.02 23.57
N ASP A 40 3.82 -12.51 24.16
CA ASP A 40 2.76 -13.26 24.86
C ASP A 40 1.51 -13.48 23.99
N TRP A 41 1.54 -13.06 22.72
CA TRP A 41 0.40 -13.20 21.83
C TRP A 41 0.07 -14.67 21.56
N MET A 42 -1.21 -15.02 21.64
CA MET A 42 -1.67 -16.38 21.43
C MET A 42 -2.92 -16.38 20.53
N PRO A 43 -2.86 -16.94 19.31
CA PRO A 43 -3.98 -16.87 18.38
C PRO A 43 -5.15 -17.77 18.76
N TYR A 44 -4.89 -18.86 19.49
CA TYR A 44 -5.91 -19.80 19.94
C TYR A 44 -5.49 -20.47 21.26
N PRO A 45 -6.46 -20.94 22.08
CA PRO A 45 -6.15 -21.59 23.35
C PRO A 45 -5.22 -22.80 23.18
N GLY A 46 -4.10 -22.80 23.91
CA GLY A 46 -3.14 -23.90 23.89
C GLY A 46 -2.18 -23.89 22.71
N ALA A 47 -2.05 -22.78 21.98
CA ALA A 47 -0.99 -22.65 20.98
C ALA A 47 0.40 -22.83 21.65
N PRO A 48 1.33 -23.53 20.98
CA PRO A 48 2.71 -23.64 21.46
C PRO A 48 3.34 -22.27 21.74
N ALA A 49 4.20 -22.19 22.75
CA ALA A 49 4.89 -20.94 23.10
C ALA A 49 5.75 -20.44 21.93
N ILE A 50 5.75 -19.12 21.75
CA ILE A 50 6.50 -18.45 20.68
C ILE A 50 8.00 -18.49 21.03
N PRO A 51 8.87 -18.94 20.10
CA PRO A 51 10.31 -18.84 20.30
C PRO A 51 10.75 -17.36 20.41
N PRO A 52 11.75 -17.03 21.24
CA PRO A 52 12.25 -15.66 21.32
C PRO A 52 12.64 -15.12 19.94
N SER A 53 12.26 -13.87 19.64
CA SER A 53 12.57 -13.19 18.37
C SER A 53 12.06 -13.91 17.10
N TRP A 54 10.90 -14.56 17.18
CA TRP A 54 10.33 -15.26 16.03
C TRP A 54 10.04 -14.30 14.85
N PRO A 55 10.57 -14.56 13.63
CA PRO A 55 10.33 -13.71 12.49
C PRO A 55 8.97 -14.03 11.87
N TRP A 56 7.90 -13.42 12.40
CA TRP A 56 6.51 -13.61 11.93
C TRP A 56 6.34 -13.42 10.42
N TRP A 57 7.14 -12.53 9.85
CA TRP A 57 7.03 -12.07 8.48
C TRP A 57 8.37 -12.22 7.77
N GLU A 58 8.34 -12.89 6.62
CA GLU A 58 9.49 -13.04 5.73
C GLU A 58 9.22 -12.33 4.41
N GLU A 59 10.26 -11.74 3.80
CA GLU A 59 10.12 -11.06 2.52
C GLU A 59 9.70 -12.03 1.40
N ASN A 60 8.59 -11.74 0.72
CA ASN A 60 8.15 -12.48 -0.46
C ASN A 60 8.82 -11.91 -1.71
N GLY A 61 10.11 -12.18 -1.91
CA GLY A 61 11.01 -11.62 -2.94
C GLY A 61 10.35 -10.84 -4.10
N THR A 62 9.76 -11.52 -5.07
CA THR A 62 9.20 -10.87 -6.28
C THR A 62 7.98 -9.98 -5.98
N SER A 63 7.12 -10.39 -5.06
CA SER A 63 5.92 -9.66 -4.65
C SER A 63 6.22 -8.47 -3.76
N TRP A 64 7.27 -8.55 -2.94
CA TRP A 64 7.84 -7.41 -2.21
C TRP A 64 8.27 -6.30 -3.16
N TYR A 65 9.11 -6.63 -4.15
CA TYR A 65 9.55 -5.66 -5.15
C TYR A 65 8.36 -5.07 -5.93
N ARG A 66 7.40 -5.92 -6.32
CA ARG A 66 6.20 -5.51 -7.04
C ARG A 66 5.36 -4.53 -6.21
N PHE A 67 5.16 -4.82 -4.92
CA PHE A 67 4.40 -3.98 -3.99
C PHE A 67 4.94 -2.55 -3.95
N PHE A 68 6.25 -2.39 -3.76
CA PHE A 68 6.87 -1.07 -3.70
C PHE A 68 6.94 -0.40 -5.06
N ARG A 69 7.18 -1.14 -6.15
CA ARG A 69 7.16 -0.58 -7.50
C ARG A 69 5.78 -0.03 -7.88
N GLU A 70 4.71 -0.72 -7.51
CA GLU A 70 3.33 -0.30 -7.82
C GLU A 70 2.83 0.81 -6.88
N ARG A 71 3.28 0.83 -5.61
CA ARG A 71 2.95 1.88 -4.62
C ARG A 71 3.91 3.06 -4.60
N ALA A 72 5.01 2.97 -5.32
CA ALA A 72 5.79 4.12 -5.74
C ALA A 72 5.39 4.50 -7.18
N PRO A 73 4.10 4.81 -7.50
CA PRO A 73 3.82 5.32 -8.81
C PRO A 73 4.60 6.63 -8.91
N LEU A 74 5.57 6.65 -9.82
CA LEU A 74 6.00 7.90 -10.44
C LEU A 74 4.71 8.62 -10.81
N PRO A 75 4.49 9.87 -10.43
CA PRO A 75 3.32 10.59 -10.88
C PRO A 75 3.58 10.89 -12.36
N THR A 76 3.42 9.88 -13.22
CA THR A 76 3.80 9.91 -14.63
C THR A 76 3.09 11.06 -15.34
N ARG A 77 1.89 11.40 -14.86
CA ARG A 77 1.13 12.57 -15.30
C ARG A 77 1.73 13.88 -14.80
N ALA A 78 2.14 13.99 -13.54
CA ALA A 78 2.75 15.22 -13.03
C ALA A 78 4.15 15.44 -13.62
N LEU A 79 4.98 14.40 -13.67
CA LEU A 79 6.26 14.41 -14.37
C LEU A 79 6.06 14.73 -15.85
N GLY A 80 5.08 14.10 -16.52
CA GLY A 80 4.74 14.37 -17.92
C GLY A 80 4.35 15.83 -18.15
N ASN A 81 3.56 16.43 -17.24
CA ASN A 81 3.19 17.84 -17.30
C ASN A 81 4.42 18.75 -17.14
N TRP A 82 5.30 18.47 -16.17
CA TRP A 82 6.53 19.24 -15.96
C TRP A 82 7.51 19.10 -17.12
N PHE A 83 7.67 17.90 -17.67
CA PHE A 83 8.45 17.64 -18.87
C PHE A 83 7.89 18.36 -20.10
N SER A 84 6.56 18.37 -20.27
CA SER A 84 5.90 19.10 -21.36
C SER A 84 6.14 20.61 -21.23
N LEU A 85 6.13 21.14 -20.02
CA LEU A 85 6.41 22.56 -19.75
C LEU A 85 7.87 22.91 -20.08
N ALA A 86 8.81 22.04 -19.73
CA ALA A 86 10.22 22.19 -20.08
C ALA A 86 10.45 22.08 -21.60
N ALA A 87 9.80 21.10 -22.25
CA ALA A 87 9.88 20.90 -23.70
C ALA A 87 9.27 22.07 -24.47
N LEU A 88 8.14 22.62 -24.00
CA LEU A 88 7.53 23.83 -24.56
C LEU A 88 8.45 25.04 -24.42
N GLY A 89 9.12 25.19 -23.28
CA GLY A 89 10.16 26.20 -23.08
C GLY A 89 11.29 26.05 -24.11
N LEU A 90 11.87 24.86 -24.23
CA LEU A 90 12.95 24.60 -25.20
C LEU A 90 12.51 24.84 -26.65
N PHE A 91 11.30 24.44 -27.00
CA PHE A 91 10.71 24.68 -28.32
C PHE A 91 10.57 26.18 -28.60
N LEU A 92 10.04 26.95 -27.64
CA LEU A 92 9.88 28.39 -27.79
C LEU A 92 11.24 29.11 -27.90
N PHE A 93 12.25 28.64 -27.16
CA PHE A 93 13.62 29.14 -27.27
C PHE A 93 14.18 28.94 -28.68
N ALA A 94 14.00 27.75 -29.27
CA ALA A 94 14.49 27.42 -30.61
C ALA A 94 13.73 28.13 -31.73
N VAL A 95 12.41 28.30 -31.60
CA VAL A 95 11.54 28.82 -32.67
C VAL A 95 11.40 30.35 -32.64
N SER A 96 11.50 30.98 -31.46
CA SER A 96 11.30 32.42 -31.30
C SER A 96 12.17 33.31 -32.22
N PRO A 97 13.46 32.99 -32.53
CA PRO A 97 14.26 33.82 -33.43
C PRO A 97 13.76 33.82 -34.89
N PHE A 98 13.01 32.79 -35.28
CA PHE A 98 12.51 32.62 -36.65
C PHE A 98 11.03 33.00 -36.80
N ALA A 99 10.25 32.86 -35.71
CA ALA A 99 8.80 33.07 -35.75
C ALA A 99 8.36 34.47 -35.32
N LEU A 100 9.20 35.23 -34.60
CA LEU A 100 8.83 36.53 -34.04
C LEU A 100 9.69 37.66 -34.62
N PRO A 101 9.12 38.82 -34.98
CA PRO A 101 9.89 39.97 -35.45
C PRO A 101 10.35 40.88 -34.29
N GLY A 102 11.57 41.41 -34.38
CA GLY A 102 12.07 42.50 -33.54
C GLY A 102 12.09 42.17 -32.04
N TRP A 103 11.58 43.08 -31.21
CA TRP A 103 11.64 42.97 -29.75
C TRP A 103 10.81 41.80 -29.17
N TYR A 104 9.86 41.26 -29.94
CA TYR A 104 9.09 40.07 -29.55
C TYR A 104 9.97 38.81 -29.42
N ILE A 105 11.14 38.76 -30.08
CA ILE A 105 12.12 37.69 -29.91
C ILE A 105 12.60 37.64 -28.46
N ALA A 106 12.87 38.81 -27.85
CA ALA A 106 13.29 38.88 -26.46
C ALA A 106 12.19 38.42 -25.50
N VAL A 107 10.92 38.74 -25.80
CA VAL A 107 9.76 38.25 -25.04
C VAL A 107 9.64 36.72 -25.12
N GLY A 108 9.78 36.15 -26.31
CA GLY A 108 9.80 34.70 -26.53
C GLY A 108 10.95 34.01 -25.78
N GLY A 109 12.14 34.62 -25.81
CA GLY A 109 13.30 34.18 -25.04
C GLY A 109 13.05 34.18 -23.52
N VAL A 110 12.51 35.26 -22.96
CA VAL A 110 12.19 35.34 -21.53
C VAL A 110 11.10 34.32 -21.14
N ALA A 111 10.05 34.19 -21.95
CA ALA A 111 8.99 33.20 -21.71
C ALA A 111 9.53 31.77 -21.75
N SER A 112 10.44 31.47 -22.69
CA SER A 112 11.07 30.16 -22.82
C SER A 112 11.89 29.78 -21.58
N LEU A 113 12.69 30.71 -21.05
CA LEU A 113 13.49 30.52 -19.85
C LEU A 113 12.60 30.30 -18.61
N VAL A 114 11.49 31.04 -18.49
CA VAL A 114 10.54 30.87 -17.39
C VAL A 114 9.89 29.48 -17.45
N LEU A 115 9.41 29.04 -18.62
CA LEU A 115 8.82 27.72 -18.80
C LEU A 115 9.83 26.59 -18.52
N LEU A 116 11.06 26.74 -19.02
CA LEU A 116 12.14 25.77 -18.77
C LEU A 116 12.46 25.67 -17.28
N ALA A 117 12.62 26.80 -16.60
CA ALA A 117 12.94 26.84 -15.17
C ALA A 117 11.81 26.26 -14.31
N LEU A 118 10.55 26.58 -14.62
CA LEU A 118 9.38 26.02 -13.94
C LEU A 118 9.26 24.51 -14.17
N GLY A 119 9.46 24.05 -15.41
CA GLY A 119 9.44 22.63 -15.76
C GLY A 119 10.52 21.84 -15.02
N ILE A 120 11.78 22.28 -15.08
CA ILE A 120 12.91 21.62 -14.40
C ILE A 120 12.70 21.62 -12.87
N ARG A 121 12.32 22.75 -12.29
CA ARG A 121 12.06 22.86 -10.85
C ARG A 121 10.90 21.96 -10.42
N GLY A 122 9.87 21.85 -11.26
CA GLY A 122 8.75 20.92 -11.08
C GLY A 122 9.21 19.47 -11.03
N VAL A 123 10.01 19.03 -12.02
CA VAL A 123 10.59 17.68 -12.05
C VAL A 123 11.43 17.40 -10.79
N ILE A 124 12.37 18.30 -10.45
CA ILE A 124 13.24 18.13 -9.26
C ILE A 124 12.40 18.05 -7.99
N ARG A 125 11.39 18.92 -7.83
CA ARG A 125 10.52 18.92 -6.66
C ARG A 125 9.74 17.62 -6.56
N THR A 126 9.17 17.15 -7.66
CA THR A 126 8.40 15.91 -7.71
C THR A 126 9.27 14.68 -7.43
N MET A 127 10.53 14.66 -7.89
CA MET A 127 11.48 13.61 -7.54
C MET A 127 11.92 13.68 -6.06
N LYS A 128 12.22 14.88 -5.54
CA LYS A 128 12.65 15.05 -4.13
C LYS A 128 11.53 14.78 -3.13
N SER A 129 10.28 15.14 -3.42
CA SER A 129 9.15 14.81 -2.56
C SER A 129 8.92 13.31 -2.44
N GLN A 130 9.36 12.51 -3.42
CA GLN A 130 9.33 11.05 -3.35
C GLN A 130 10.54 10.46 -2.63
N ALA A 131 11.71 11.12 -2.69
CA ALA A 131 12.88 10.73 -1.91
C ALA A 131 12.74 11.00 -0.41
N THR A 132 11.70 11.75 0.00
CA THR A 132 11.45 12.07 1.41
C THR A 132 10.59 10.98 2.03
N GLY A 133 11.23 9.85 2.33
CA GLY A 133 10.74 8.87 3.28
C GLY A 133 11.18 7.45 2.95
N PRO A 134 12.24 6.93 3.58
CA PRO A 134 12.10 5.58 4.09
C PRO A 134 11.16 5.70 5.30
N LEU A 135 9.85 5.55 5.07
CA LEU A 135 9.11 4.73 6.03
C LEU A 135 9.83 3.39 6.00
N GLU A 136 10.17 2.83 7.16
CA GLU A 136 10.71 1.47 7.20
C GLU A 136 9.81 0.59 6.31
N PRO A 137 10.34 -0.17 5.34
CA PRO A 137 9.50 -0.87 4.36
C PRO A 137 8.37 -1.69 5.00
N ILE A 138 8.66 -2.28 6.17
CA ILE A 138 7.69 -3.02 6.98
C ILE A 138 6.56 -2.11 7.45
N GLU A 139 6.84 -0.89 7.93
CA GLU A 139 5.81 0.08 8.35
C GLU A 139 4.90 0.48 7.19
N ALA A 140 5.44 0.62 5.98
CA ALA A 140 4.64 0.94 4.79
C ALA A 140 3.68 -0.21 4.43
N ILE A 141 4.13 -1.45 4.57
CA ILE A 141 3.29 -2.64 4.38
C ILE A 141 2.25 -2.75 5.49
N TRP A 142 2.64 -2.52 6.73
CA TRP A 142 1.73 -2.53 7.88
C TRP A 142 0.65 -1.47 7.75
N ALA A 143 1.00 -0.23 7.43
CA ALA A 143 0.03 0.85 7.21
C ALA A 143 -0.94 0.52 6.08
N TRP A 144 -0.45 -0.08 4.98
CA TRP A 144 -1.30 -0.54 3.90
C TRP A 144 -2.26 -1.67 4.33
N ALA A 145 -1.76 -2.63 5.11
CA ALA A 145 -2.56 -3.73 5.63
C ALA A 145 -3.62 -3.24 6.61
N GLN A 146 -3.22 -2.33 7.51
CA GLN A 146 -4.09 -1.66 8.49
C GLN A 146 -5.27 -1.00 7.80
N GLN A 147 -5.04 -0.20 6.77
CA GLN A 147 -6.11 0.45 6.02
C GLN A 147 -7.12 -0.58 5.47
N ARG A 148 -6.62 -1.67 4.88
CA ARG A 148 -7.48 -2.74 4.34
C ARG A 148 -8.23 -3.49 5.44
N ARG A 149 -7.59 -3.71 6.59
CA ARG A 149 -8.18 -4.35 7.77
C ARG A 149 -9.34 -3.52 8.31
N ASP A 150 -9.13 -2.22 8.46
CA ASP A 150 -10.16 -1.29 8.94
C ASP A 150 -11.34 -1.22 7.97
N GLU A 151 -11.07 -1.12 6.66
CA GLU A 151 -12.10 -1.13 5.63
C GLU A 151 -12.88 -2.45 5.60
N TYR A 152 -12.19 -3.59 5.72
CA TYR A 152 -12.80 -4.92 5.75
C TYR A 152 -13.72 -5.08 6.96
N PHE A 153 -13.22 -4.80 8.18
CA PHE A 153 -14.01 -4.98 9.39
C PHE A 153 -15.18 -3.99 9.47
N ALA A 154 -15.01 -2.75 9.00
CA ALA A 154 -16.11 -1.80 8.90
C ALA A 154 -17.25 -2.34 8.01
N GLN A 155 -16.92 -2.91 6.85
CA GLN A 155 -17.90 -3.49 5.93
C GLN A 155 -18.52 -4.80 6.47
N ALA A 156 -17.69 -5.68 7.03
CA ALA A 156 -18.12 -6.96 7.58
C ALA A 156 -19.05 -6.74 8.78
N TYR A 157 -18.69 -5.84 9.69
CA TYR A 157 -19.53 -5.49 10.84
C TYR A 157 -20.85 -4.82 10.42
N ALA A 158 -20.81 -3.90 9.45
CA ALA A 158 -22.02 -3.28 8.92
C ALA A 158 -22.97 -4.29 8.25
N THR A 159 -22.42 -5.37 7.67
CA THR A 159 -23.21 -6.47 7.09
C THR A 159 -23.76 -7.38 8.17
N PHE A 160 -22.93 -7.78 9.13
CA PHE A 160 -23.33 -8.59 10.28
C PHE A 160 -24.50 -7.95 11.05
N ARG A 161 -24.42 -6.65 11.36
CA ARG A 161 -25.48 -5.90 12.06
C ARG A 161 -26.81 -5.84 11.32
N ARG A 162 -26.84 -6.07 10.00
CA ARG A 162 -28.11 -6.16 9.24
C ARG A 162 -28.80 -7.50 9.43
N HIS A 163 -28.04 -8.56 9.73
CA HIS A 163 -28.55 -9.92 9.88
C HIS A 163 -28.80 -10.30 11.34
N ASP A 164 -27.97 -9.79 12.27
CA ASP A 164 -28.14 -10.00 13.69
C ASP A 164 -28.20 -8.64 14.44
N PRO A 165 -29.38 -8.22 14.92
CA PRO A 165 -29.55 -6.96 15.63
C PRO A 165 -28.97 -6.96 17.05
N GLN A 166 -28.51 -8.09 17.59
CA GLN A 166 -27.98 -8.14 18.95
C GLN A 166 -26.75 -7.22 19.10
N GLU A 167 -26.62 -6.58 20.26
CA GLU A 167 -25.52 -5.65 20.59
C GLU A 167 -24.23 -6.40 20.89
N ILE A 168 -23.59 -6.93 19.85
CA ILE A 168 -22.18 -7.33 19.91
C ILE A 168 -21.34 -6.09 19.62
N SER A 169 -20.36 -5.77 20.48
CA SER A 169 -19.43 -4.67 20.22
C SER A 169 -18.57 -4.98 18.99
N VAL A 170 -18.06 -3.93 18.32
CA VAL A 170 -17.17 -4.09 17.16
C VAL A 170 -15.95 -4.95 17.53
N ASP A 171 -15.36 -4.72 18.69
CA ASP A 171 -14.18 -5.45 19.17
C ASP A 171 -14.48 -6.93 19.41
N ALA A 172 -15.65 -7.25 19.98
CA ALA A 172 -16.07 -8.64 20.17
C ALA A 172 -16.32 -9.34 18.84
N PHE A 173 -16.89 -8.64 17.86
CA PHE A 173 -17.06 -9.16 16.50
C PHE A 173 -15.70 -9.44 15.84
N ILE A 174 -14.75 -8.50 15.89
CA ILE A 174 -13.40 -8.67 15.35
C ILE A 174 -12.71 -9.86 15.99
N ALA A 175 -12.68 -9.94 17.33
CA ALA A 175 -12.07 -11.04 18.06
C ALA A 175 -12.70 -12.40 17.71
N SER A 176 -14.02 -12.45 17.52
CA SER A 176 -14.71 -13.69 17.09
C SER A 176 -14.32 -14.13 15.69
N GLN A 177 -14.16 -13.18 14.75
CA GLN A 177 -13.73 -13.49 13.38
C GLN A 177 -12.27 -13.93 13.34
N GLU A 178 -11.40 -13.24 14.08
CA GLU A 178 -9.99 -13.60 14.18
C GLU A 178 -9.83 -14.99 14.79
N ALA A 179 -10.56 -15.32 15.86
CA ALA A 179 -10.55 -16.66 16.43
C ALA A 179 -11.00 -17.73 15.42
N ALA A 180 -12.03 -17.45 14.62
CA ALA A 180 -12.51 -18.35 13.58
C ALA A 180 -11.47 -18.58 12.46
N TRP A 181 -10.65 -17.57 12.14
CA TRP A 181 -9.56 -17.71 11.18
C TRP A 181 -8.42 -18.62 11.63
N TRP A 182 -8.34 -18.92 12.92
CA TRP A 182 -7.35 -19.82 13.51
C TRP A 182 -7.92 -21.19 13.89
N ASP A 183 -9.19 -21.45 13.59
CA ASP A 183 -9.83 -22.71 13.88
C ASP A 183 -9.44 -23.82 12.87
N GLU A 184 -9.48 -25.09 13.31
CA GLU A 184 -9.15 -26.27 12.49
C GLU A 184 -10.08 -26.40 11.28
N ASN A 185 -11.29 -25.85 11.38
CA ASN A 185 -12.28 -25.79 10.32
C ASN A 185 -12.38 -24.39 9.70
N SER A 186 -11.31 -23.60 9.64
CA SER A 186 -11.33 -22.26 9.02
C SER A 186 -11.80 -22.27 7.54
N ALA A 187 -11.77 -23.41 6.85
CA ALA A 187 -12.43 -23.61 5.55
C ALA A 187 -13.98 -23.60 5.62
N ALA A 188 -14.57 -23.94 6.78
CA ALA A 188 -16.01 -23.90 7.05
C ALA A 188 -16.52 -22.49 7.43
N ALA A 189 -15.63 -21.59 7.86
CA ALA A 189 -15.96 -20.17 8.05
C ALA A 189 -16.33 -19.46 6.74
N GLU A 190 -16.12 -20.09 5.57
CA GLU A 190 -16.64 -19.63 4.28
C GLU A 190 -18.18 -19.74 4.15
N ASN A 191 -18.86 -20.50 5.03
CA ASN A 191 -20.27 -20.87 4.89
C ASN A 191 -21.21 -20.33 5.99
N SER A 192 -20.69 -19.59 6.99
CA SER A 192 -21.49 -19.01 8.08
C SER A 192 -21.63 -17.50 7.96
#